data_AF-A0A662B0U0-F1
#
_entry.id   AF-A0A662B0U0-F1
#
_cell.length_a   1.000
_cell.length_b   1.000
_cell.length_c   1.000
_cell.angle_alpha   90.00
_cell.angle_beta   90.00
_cell.angle_gamma   90.00
#
_symmetry.space_group_name_H-M   'P 1'
#
loop_
_entity.id
_entity.type
_entity.pdbx_description
1 polymer ?
#
loop_
_entity_poly.entity_id
_entity_poly.type
_entity_poly.pdbx_seq_one_letter_code
_entity_poly.pdbx_strand_id
1 'polypeptide(L)' 'FGNNKYIISNWEGRILIASPGEKIVLYNKSGEDQSADLGYIEEKNIILIPAFHGNRVVAVQLVKKVTGE' A
#
# COMPACT_ATOMS: atom_id res chain seq x y z
N PHE A 1 -8.43 8.52 4.59
CA PHE A 1 -7.12 9.15 4.31
C PHE A 1 -7.33 10.62 3.99
N GLY A 2 -6.46 11.51 4.46
CA GLY A 2 -6.62 12.97 4.39
C GLY A 2 -5.49 13.62 5.21
N ASN A 3 -5.23 14.92 5.00
CA ASN A 3 -4.06 15.68 5.49
C ASN A 3 -2.75 15.43 4.72
N ASN A 4 -2.77 15.60 3.39
CA ASN A 4 -1.59 15.49 2.52
C ASN A 4 -0.86 14.12 2.58
N LYS A 5 -1.60 13.05 2.88
CA LYS A 5 -1.11 11.67 2.85
C LYS A 5 -1.70 10.93 1.66
N TYR A 6 -0.84 10.26 0.89
CA TYR A 6 -1.19 9.54 -0.33
C TYR A 6 -0.74 8.09 -0.21
N ILE A 7 -1.58 7.16 -0.68
CA ILE A 7 -1.16 5.79 -0.94
C ILE A 7 -0.68 5.74 -2.39
N ILE A 8 0.53 5.26 -2.60
CA ILE A 8 1.17 5.19 -3.91
C ILE A 8 1.58 3.74 -4.15
N SER A 9 1.22 3.21 -5.32
CA SER A 9 1.83 2.01 -5.87
C SER A 9 2.88 2.38 -6.92
N ASN A 10 3.87 1.51 -7.12
CA ASN A 10 4.75 1.60 -8.29
C ASN A 10 4.75 0.29 -9.07
N TRP A 11 5.19 0.33 -10.33
CA TRP A 11 5.22 -0.85 -11.19
C TRP A 11 6.02 -2.02 -10.60
N GLU A 12 7.07 -1.74 -9.84
CA GLU A 12 7.87 -2.78 -9.18
C GLU A 12 7.14 -3.47 -8.00
N GLY A 13 5.86 -3.19 -7.73
CA GLY A 13 5.11 -3.88 -6.67
C GLY A 13 5.41 -3.35 -5.26
N ARG A 14 5.78 -2.07 -5.14
CA ARG A 14 5.89 -1.38 -3.84
C ARG A 14 4.64 -0.56 -3.57
N ILE A 15 4.12 -0.67 -2.37
CA ILE A 15 3.09 0.22 -1.83
C ILE A 15 3.69 1.05 -0.71
N LEU A 16 3.47 2.36 -0.77
CA LEU A 16 3.97 3.32 0.21
C LEU A 16 2.91 4.35 0.59
N ILE A 17 3.03 4.87 1.81
CA ILE A 17 2.39 6.11 2.21
C ILE A 17 3.39 7.24 2.00
N ALA A 18 2.98 8.28 1.30
CA ALA A 18 3.76 9.51 1.13
C ALA A 18 3.05 10.70 1.76
N SER A 19 3.82 11.53 2.46
CA SER A 19 3.46 12.88 2.90
C SER A 19 4.62 13.84 2.60
N PRO A 20 4.40 15.17 2.66
CA PRO A 20 5.50 16.12 2.53
C PRO A 20 6.66 15.78 3.49
N GLY A 21 7.83 15.47 2.92
CA GLY A 21 9.05 15.13 3.67
C GLY A 21 9.16 13.68 4.17
N GLU A 22 8.15 12.83 3.97
CA GLU A 22 8.16 11.45 4.49
C GLU A 22 7.59 10.43 3.48
N LYS A 23 8.27 9.28 3.36
CA LYS A 23 7.77 8.11 2.63
C LYS A 23 7.96 6.87 3.49
N ILE A 24 6.88 6.14 3.73
CA ILE A 24 6.87 4.89 4.50
C ILE A 24 6.49 3.77 3.55
N VAL A 25 7.35 2.76 3.41
CA VAL A 25 7.04 1.54 2.66
C VAL A 25 6.13 0.67 3.51
N LEU A 26 4.97 0.33 2.98
CA LEU A 26 4.00 -0.56 3.64
C LEU A 26 4.10 -1.99 3.14
N TYR A 27 4.43 -2.15 1.87
CA TYR A 27 4.52 -3.44 1.20
C TYR A 27 5.55 -3.36 0.08
N ASN A 28 6.33 -4.42 -0.10
CA ASN A 28 7.38 -4.49 -1.12
C ASN A 28 7.48 -5.90 -1.70
N LYS A 29 7.15 -6.04 -2.99
CA LYS A 29 7.37 -7.25 -3.79
C LYS A 29 8.26 -7.01 -5.01
N SER A 30 9.12 -6.01 -4.92
CA SER A 30 10.12 -5.69 -5.95
C SER A 30 10.99 -6.90 -6.27
N GLY A 31 11.01 -7.30 -7.53
CA GLY A 31 11.71 -8.49 -8.02
C GLY A 31 10.90 -9.79 -7.97
N GLU A 32 9.74 -9.80 -7.31
CA GLU A 32 8.85 -10.96 -7.23
C GLU A 32 7.59 -10.79 -8.07
N ASP A 33 6.95 -9.62 -8.03
CA ASP A 33 5.67 -9.38 -8.70
C ASP A 33 5.39 -7.88 -8.89
N GLN A 34 4.71 -7.52 -9.96
CA GLN A 34 4.30 -6.14 -10.24
C GLN A 34 2.87 -5.88 -9.75
N SER A 35 2.62 -4.67 -9.27
CA SER A 35 1.24 -4.21 -9.02
C SER A 35 0.68 -3.55 -10.28
N ALA A 36 -0.52 -3.95 -10.70
CA ALA A 36 -1.21 -3.33 -11.82
C ALA A 36 -1.89 -2.01 -11.42
N ASP A 37 -2.43 -1.96 -10.19
CA ASP A 37 -3.18 -0.83 -9.64
C ASP A 37 -3.20 -0.89 -8.11
N LEU A 38 -3.99 -0.03 -7.46
CA LEU A 38 -4.32 -0.11 -6.04
C LEU A 38 -5.78 0.29 -5.78
N GLY A 39 -6.45 -0.48 -4.92
CA GLY A 39 -7.74 -0.12 -4.34
C GLY A 39 -7.60 0.15 -2.84
N TYR A 40 -8.41 1.06 -2.31
CA TYR A 40 -8.43 1.32 -0.87
C TYR A 40 -9.87 1.26 -0.34
N ILE A 41 -10.10 0.42 0.67
CA ILE A 41 -11.38 0.30 1.38
C ILE A 41 -11.23 1.04 2.71
N GLU A 42 -11.79 2.24 2.78
CA GLU A 42 -11.57 3.16 3.91
C GLU A 42 -12.15 2.65 5.22
N GLU A 43 -13.38 2.13 5.18
CA GLU A 43 -14.09 1.64 6.37
C GLU A 43 -13.37 0.47 7.03
N LYS A 44 -12.56 -0.26 6.24
CA LYS A 44 -11.78 -1.41 6.71
C LYS A 44 -10.30 -1.09 6.88
N ASN A 45 -9.81 0.07 6.44
CA ASN A 45 -8.38 0.36 6.34
C ASN A 45 -7.58 -0.72 5.58
N ILE A 46 -8.14 -1.24 4.48
CA ILE A 46 -7.49 -2.29 3.67
C ILE A 46 -7.05 -1.72 2.33
N ILE A 47 -5.81 -2.02 1.94
CA ILE A 47 -5.31 -1.82 0.57
C ILE A 47 -5.47 -3.13 -0.19
N LEU A 48 -6.09 -3.06 -1.37
CA LEU A 48 -6.14 -4.15 -2.34
C LEU A 48 -5.10 -3.88 -3.43
N ILE A 49 -4.28 -4.89 -3.71
CA ILE A 49 -3.19 -4.82 -4.69
C ILE A 49 -3.44 -5.92 -5.72
N PRO A 50 -4.03 -5.61 -6.87
CA PRO A 50 -4.07 -6.52 -8.00
C PRO A 50 -2.64 -6.79 -8.49
N ALA A 51 -2.23 -8.05 -8.45
CA ALA A 51 -0.98 -8.49 -9.07
C ALA A 51 -1.15 -8.48 -10.58
N PHE A 52 -0.13 -8.01 -11.31
CA PHE A 52 -0.15 -8.06 -12.76
C PHE A 52 -0.07 -9.51 -13.27
N HIS A 53 0.66 -10.37 -12.56
CA HIS A 53 0.78 -11.79 -12.89
C HIS A 53 0.02 -12.69 -11.92
N GLY A 54 -0.39 -13.86 -12.40
CA GLY A 54 -0.97 -14.92 -11.57
C GLY A 54 -2.43 -14.70 -11.14
N ASN A 55 -3.12 -13.69 -11.67
CA ASN A 55 -4.55 -13.45 -11.49
C ASN A 55 -4.98 -13.44 -10.00
N ARG A 56 -4.22 -12.74 -9.15
CA ARG A 56 -4.47 -12.66 -7.71
C ARG A 56 -4.64 -11.23 -7.24
N VAL A 57 -5.33 -11.07 -6.11
CA VAL A 57 -5.42 -9.80 -5.38
C VAL A 57 -4.86 -10.03 -3.98
N VAL A 58 -3.90 -9.20 -3.58
CA VAL A 58 -3.36 -9.18 -2.22
C VAL A 58 -4.10 -8.14 -1.40
N ALA A 59 -4.53 -8.50 -0.19
CA ALA A 59 -5.13 -7.57 0.76
C ALA A 59 -4.16 -7.27 1.90
N VAL A 60 -3.84 -6.00 2.12
CA VAL A 60 -2.97 -5.54 3.21
C VAL A 60 -3.80 -4.69 4.16
N GLN A 61 -3.95 -5.16 5.40
CA GLN A 61 -4.61 -4.41 6.47
C GLN A 61 -3.65 -3.37 7.05
N LEU A 62 -4.05 -2.11 7.04
CA LEU A 62 -3.32 -1.05 7.72
C LEU A 62 -3.71 -1.05 9.19
N VAL A 63 -2.73 -1.24 10.06
CA VAL A 63 -2.87 -1.09 11.50
C VAL A 63 -2.17 0.19 11.93
N LYS A 64 -2.80 0.98 12.80
CA LYS A 64 -2.09 2.07 13.47
C LYS A 64 -1.00 1.44 14.32
N LYS A 65 0.24 1.87 14.12
CA LYS A 65 1.32 1.53 15.04
C LYS A 65 0.98 2.18 16.38
N VAL A 66 0.66 1.38 17.40
CA VAL A 66 0.56 1.86 18.77
C VAL A 66 1.99 2.14 19.21
N THR A 67 2.42 3.39 19.19
CA THR A 67 3.59 3.82 19.94
C THR A 67 3.16 3.86 21.40
N GLY A 68 3.59 2.87 22.18
CA GLY A 68 3.45 2.89 23.63
C GLY A 68 4.22 4.07 24.20
N GLU A 69 3.62 4.70 25.22
CA GLU A 69 4.30 5.60 26.16
C GLU A 69 5.40 4.87 26.93
#